data_AF-G9FSP4-F1
#
_entry.id   AF-G9FSP4-F1
#
_cell.length_a   1.000
_cell.length_b   1.000
_cell.length_c   1.000
_cell.angle_alpha   90.00
_cell.angle_beta   90.00
_cell.angle_gamma   90.00
#
_symmetry.space_group_name_H-M   'P 1'
#
loop_
_entity.id
_entity.type
_entity.pdbx_description
1 polymer ?
#
loop_
_entity_poly.entity_id
_entity_poly.type
_entity_poly.pdbx_seq_one_letter_code
_entity_poly.pdbx_strand_id
1 'polypeptide(L)'
;MMNTLTCILFLNPGSLLQPNLFTMNLMLKTMVLTTLFLWTRASYPRFRYDQLMHLLWKNFLPLTLALFIWHVSFPTMLSGLPPQ
;
A
#
# COMPACT_ATOMS: atom_id res chain seq x y z
N MET A 1 13.59 -2.15 -1.55
CA MET A 1 13.11 -2.61 -0.22
C MET A 1 11.74 -2.05 0.13
N MET A 2 11.42 -0.78 -0.16
CA MET A 2 10.06 -0.28 0.11
C MET A 2 8.99 -0.96 -0.78
N ASN A 3 9.23 -1.10 -2.08
CA ASN A 3 8.27 -1.72 -3.00
C ASN A 3 8.01 -3.22 -2.73
N THR A 4 8.98 -3.90 -2.10
CA THR A 4 8.79 -5.30 -1.68
C THR A 4 7.85 -5.39 -0.48
N LEU A 5 7.96 -4.44 0.47
CA LEU A 5 7.04 -4.34 1.61
C LEU A 5 5.61 -3.99 1.16
N THR A 6 5.45 -3.05 0.21
CA THR A 6 4.12 -2.69 -0.30
C THR A 6 3.43 -3.86 -1.00
N CYS A 7 4.17 -4.66 -1.78
CA CYS A 7 3.64 -5.90 -2.33
C CYS A 7 3.13 -6.85 -1.26
N ILE A 8 3.93 -7.12 -0.22
CA ILE A 8 3.58 -8.08 0.83
C ILE A 8 2.33 -7.63 1.61
N LEU A 9 2.24 -6.33 1.93
CA LEU A 9 1.15 -5.80 2.74
C LEU A 9 -0.17 -5.66 1.98
N PHE A 10 -0.13 -5.26 0.69
CA PHE A 10 -1.36 -4.90 -0.04
C PHE A 10 -1.70 -5.83 -1.20
N LEU A 11 -0.72 -6.48 -1.83
CA LEU A 11 -0.91 -7.33 -3.01
C LEU A 11 -0.38 -8.73 -2.72
N ASN A 12 -1.17 -9.50 -1.98
CA ASN A 12 -0.85 -10.88 -1.60
C ASN A 12 -0.15 -11.63 -2.77
N PRO A 13 1.13 -12.03 -2.60
CA PRO A 13 1.92 -12.62 -3.68
C PRO A 13 1.58 -14.10 -3.98
N GLY A 14 0.73 -14.75 -3.19
CA GLY A 14 0.28 -16.13 -3.44
C GLY A 14 0.05 -16.92 -2.15
N SER A 15 -0.67 -18.04 -2.27
CA SER A 15 -0.98 -18.92 -1.14
C SER A 15 0.22 -19.79 -0.73
N LEU A 16 0.20 -20.24 0.52
CA LEU A 16 1.20 -21.13 1.13
C LEU A 16 1.27 -22.53 0.47
N LEU A 17 0.32 -22.87 -0.43
CA LEU A 17 0.20 -24.20 -1.02
C LEU A 17 1.30 -24.50 -2.05
N GLN A 18 1.92 -23.47 -2.66
CA GLN A 18 2.98 -23.64 -3.66
C GLN A 18 4.11 -22.62 -3.43
N PRO A 19 5.08 -22.92 -2.53
CA PRO A 19 6.14 -21.98 -2.16
C PRO A 19 7.05 -21.59 -3.32
N ASN A 20 7.19 -22.44 -4.34
CA ASN A 20 8.03 -22.15 -5.51
C ASN A 20 7.45 -21.04 -6.40
N LEU A 21 6.12 -20.91 -6.46
CA LEU A 21 5.48 -19.85 -7.25
C LEU A 21 5.40 -18.52 -6.51
N PHE A 22 5.49 -18.56 -5.17
CA PHE A 22 5.43 -17.37 -4.32
C PHE A 22 6.54 -16.37 -4.66
N THR A 23 7.78 -16.84 -4.78
CA THR A 23 8.94 -15.97 -5.07
C THR A 23 8.84 -15.36 -6.47
N MET A 24 8.42 -16.15 -7.47
CA MET A 24 8.23 -15.68 -8.84
C MET A 24 7.12 -14.62 -8.93
N ASN A 25 5.98 -14.85 -8.28
CA ASN A 25 4.88 -13.89 -8.23
C ASN A 25 5.25 -12.61 -7.48
N LEU A 26 5.97 -12.73 -6.37
CA LEU A 26 6.47 -11.56 -5.64
C LEU A 26 7.40 -10.74 -6.52
N MET A 27 8.39 -11.37 -7.16
CA MET A 27 9.30 -10.67 -8.08
C MET A 27 8.53 -9.96 -9.19
N LEU A 28 7.59 -10.64 -9.85
CA LEU A 28 6.80 -10.03 -10.93
C LEU A 28 5.99 -8.82 -10.45
N LYS A 29 5.27 -8.94 -9.33
CA LYS A 29 4.49 -7.82 -8.76
C LYS A 29 5.39 -6.64 -8.37
N THR A 30 6.55 -6.93 -7.77
CA THR A 30 7.50 -5.87 -7.38
C THR A 30 8.10 -5.16 -8.58
N MET A 31 8.38 -5.87 -9.68
CA MET A 31 8.84 -5.27 -10.93
C MET A 31 7.79 -4.35 -11.55
N VAL A 32 6.50 -4.71 -11.49
CA VAL A 32 5.42 -3.82 -11.96
C VAL A 32 5.32 -2.55 -11.10
N LEU A 33 5.49 -2.66 -9.79
CA LEU A 33 5.49 -1.49 -8.89
C LEU A 33 6.71 -0.60 -9.08
N THR A 34 7.89 -1.15 -9.35
CA THR A 34 9.07 -0.34 -9.65
C THR A 34 8.90 0.38 -10.98
N THR A 35 8.44 -0.27 -12.05
CA THR A 35 8.20 0.41 -13.34
C THR A 35 7.16 1.53 -13.20
N LEU A 36 6.09 1.32 -12.43
CA LEU A 36 5.10 2.36 -12.13
C LEU A 36 5.72 3.55 -11.37
N PHE A 37 6.65 3.30 -10.45
CA PHE A 37 7.37 4.37 -9.77
C PHE A 37 8.28 5.17 -10.72
N LEU A 38 8.97 4.50 -11.65
CA LEU A 38 9.73 5.19 -12.69
C LEU A 38 8.81 5.99 -13.63
N TRP A 39 7.66 5.44 -14.00
CA TRP A 39 6.70 6.09 -14.89
C TRP A 39 6.08 7.34 -14.26
N THR A 40 5.67 7.28 -13.00
CA THR A 40 5.16 8.45 -12.26
C THR A 40 6.21 9.54 -12.15
N ARG A 41 7.48 9.19 -11.88
CA ARG A 41 8.59 10.14 -11.87
C ARG A 41 8.83 10.80 -13.23
N ALA A 42 8.62 10.09 -14.34
CA ALA A 42 8.79 10.64 -15.68
C ALA A 42 7.62 11.56 -16.10
N SER A 43 6.42 11.32 -15.57
CA SER A 43 5.20 12.01 -16.01
C SER A 43 4.89 13.29 -15.24
N TYR A 44 5.30 13.37 -13.95
CA TYR A 44 4.93 14.50 -13.09
C TYR A 44 6.12 15.44 -12.79
N PRO A 45 5.92 16.77 -12.84
CA PRO A 45 6.92 17.73 -12.39
C PRO A 45 7.09 17.71 -10.87
N ARG A 46 8.23 18.19 -10.37
CA ARG A 46 8.54 18.22 -8.93
C ARG A 46 7.62 19.20 -8.19
N PHE A 47 6.92 18.71 -7.17
CA PHE A 47 6.14 19.55 -6.25
C PHE A 47 7.05 20.31 -5.28
N ARG A 48 6.65 21.53 -4.90
CA ARG A 48 7.35 22.32 -3.87
C ARG A 48 7.10 21.74 -2.49
N TYR A 49 8.07 21.85 -1.57
CA TYR A 49 7.97 21.31 -0.21
C TYR A 49 6.73 21.82 0.54
N ASP A 50 6.38 23.10 0.39
CA ASP A 50 5.18 23.68 1.03
C ASP A 50 3.89 22.99 0.56
N GLN A 51 3.82 22.67 -0.73
CA GLN A 51 2.65 22.00 -1.31
C GLN A 51 2.59 20.54 -0.85
N LEU A 52 3.74 19.87 -0.73
CA LEU A 52 3.82 18.52 -0.20
C LEU A 52 3.39 18.47 1.26
N MET A 53 3.85 19.42 2.09
CA MET A 53 3.44 19.51 3.49
C MET A 53 1.96 19.81 3.63
N HIS A 54 1.42 20.73 2.83
CA HIS A 54 -0.01 21.01 2.83
C HIS A 54 -0.83 19.77 2.45
N LEU A 55 -0.40 19.02 1.44
CA LEU A 55 -1.08 17.82 0.97
C LEU A 55 -1.03 16.70 2.02
N LEU A 56 0.12 16.50 2.68
CA LEU A 56 0.25 15.49 3.72
C LEU A 56 -0.57 15.82 4.98
N TRP A 57 -0.48 17.06 5.46
CA TRP A 57 -1.07 17.47 6.72
C TRP A 57 -2.54 17.84 6.64
N LYS A 58 -2.99 18.47 5.55
CA LYS A 58 -4.39 18.89 5.44
C LYS A 58 -5.29 17.88 4.73
N ASN A 59 -4.75 17.08 3.81
CA ASN A 59 -5.57 16.14 3.05
C ASN A 59 -5.36 14.71 3.53
N PHE A 60 -4.11 14.22 3.54
CA PHE A 60 -3.86 12.82 3.90
C PHE A 60 -4.11 12.53 5.37
N LEU A 61 -3.69 13.40 6.30
CA LEU A 61 -3.82 13.14 7.73
C LEU A 61 -5.28 13.00 8.20
N PRO A 62 -6.23 13.89 7.83
CA PRO A 62 -7.63 13.68 8.19
C PRO A 62 -8.22 12.43 7.54
N LEU A 63 -7.81 12.11 6.30
CA LEU A 63 -8.28 10.92 5.59
C LEU A 63 -7.78 9.63 6.24
N THR A 64 -6.51 9.55 6.62
CA THR A 64 -5.96 8.36 7.28
C THR A 64 -6.59 8.13 8.64
N LEU A 65 -6.91 9.20 9.38
CA LEU A 65 -7.60 9.09 10.67
C LEU A 65 -9.05 8.61 10.51
N ALA A 66 -9.76 9.10 9.49
CA ALA A 66 -11.10 8.60 9.15
C ALA A 66 -11.07 7.11 8.75
N LEU A 67 -10.10 6.71 7.91
CA LEU A 67 -9.90 5.32 7.53
C LEU A 67 -9.51 4.44 8.71
N PHE A 68 -8.71 4.94 9.66
CA PHE A 68 -8.35 4.20 10.87
C PHE A 68 -9.60 3.86 11.70
N ILE A 69 -10.44 4.85 11.96
CA ILE A 69 -11.70 4.64 12.70
C ILE A 69 -12.61 3.65 11.95
N TRP A 70 -12.68 3.76 10.63
CA TRP A 70 -13.43 2.82 9.79
C TRP A 70 -12.90 1.39 9.92
N HIS A 71 -11.59 1.18 9.80
CA HIS A 71 -10.99 -0.16 9.87
C HIS A 71 -11.07 -0.80 11.26
N VAL A 72 -11.23 -0.01 12.33
CA VAL A 72 -11.50 -0.53 13.69
C VAL A 72 -12.99 -0.86 13.88
N SER A 73 -13.88 0.02 13.43
CA SER A 73 -15.34 -0.16 13.59
C SER A 73 -15.92 -1.24 12.67
N PHE A 74 -15.38 -1.40 11.47
CA PHE A 74 -15.94 -2.32 10.48
C PHE A 74 -15.84 -3.80 10.90
N PRO A 75 -14.66 -4.33 11.33
CA PRO A 75 -14.57 -5.71 11.80
C PRO A 75 -15.31 -5.96 13.12
N THR A 76 -15.37 -4.97 14.01
CA THR A 76 -16.09 -5.09 15.28
C THR A 76 -17.61 -5.16 15.05
N MET A 77 -18.15 -4.35 14.14
CA MET A 77 -19.56 -4.41 13.76
C MET A 77 -19.94 -5.74 13.11
N LEU A 78 -19.08 -6.27 12.23
CA LEU A 78 -19.35 -7.55 11.54
C LEU A 78 -18.99 -8.78 12.40
N SER A 79 -18.58 -8.61 13.66
CA SER A 79 -18.04 -9.70 14.51
C SER A 79 -16.92 -10.51 13.84
N GLY A 80 -16.23 -9.92 12.88
CA GLY A 80 -15.21 -10.54 12.03
C GLY A 80 -13.80 -10.21 12.48
N LEU A 81 -13.53 -10.30 13.79
CA LEU A 81 -12.19 -10.10 14.32
C LEU A 81 -11.28 -11.22 13.81
N PRO A 82 -10.06 -10.91 13.32
CA PRO A 82 -9.11 -11.94 12.96
C PRO A 82 -8.73 -12.77 14.19
N PRO A 83 -8.47 -14.09 14.04
CA PRO A 83 -7.98 -14.92 15.14
C PRO A 83 -6.62 -14.40 15.62
N GLN A 84 -6.40 -14.45 16.94
CA GLN A 84 -5.16 -14.05 17.61
C GLN A 84 -4.01 -15.03 17.36
#